data_AF-A0A428TPS8-F1
#
_entry.id   AF-A0A428TPS8-F1
#
_cell.length_a   1.000
_cell.length_b   1.000
_cell.length_c   1.000
_cell.angle_alpha   90.00
_cell.angle_beta   90.00
_cell.angle_gamma   90.00
#
_symmetry.space_group_name_H-M   'P 1'
#
loop_
_entity.id
_entity.type
_entity.pdbx_description
1 polymer ?
#
loop_
_entity_poly.entity_id
_entity_poly.type
_entity_poly.pdbx_seq_one_letter_code
_entity_poly.pdbx_strand_id
1 'polypeptide(L)'
;MADIVLGTVGVIPVIGAAIATYRQLDSRLKVFNNHSEALDRMAKSLDRNYTMFQLEFYQLLRFAFSDRTIQRMKADQGCKEWKECEVYEARMRRGLGGSYKSCKILVDDIASALNSFAEKLNTCVTGEEEDQQPNKGSETMTKFLLRCRVTLLAPALESINSRLRELLQDLTSLREKMEALSRAHPSGGALRLLSWVVAERFDRSAEKSESTAA
;
A
#
# COMPACT_ATOMS: atom_id res chain seq x y z
N MET A 1 -15.55 5.69 9.69
CA MET A 1 -14.44 5.67 8.73
C MET A 1 -13.71 6.98 8.89
N ALA A 2 -12.43 6.94 9.27
CA ALA A 2 -11.64 8.16 9.36
C ALA A 2 -11.27 8.55 7.92
N ASP A 3 -11.85 9.65 7.44
CA ASP A 3 -11.29 10.38 6.31
C ASP A 3 -9.87 10.77 6.72
N ILE A 4 -8.90 10.00 6.24
CA ILE A 4 -7.50 10.38 6.31
C ILE A 4 -7.41 11.60 5.40
N VAL A 5 -7.32 12.78 6.01
CA VAL A 5 -6.98 14.03 5.35
C VAL A 5 -5.61 13.84 4.70
N LEU A 6 -5.59 13.31 3.46
CA LEU A 6 -4.38 12.95 2.70
C LEU A 6 -3.45 14.15 2.45
N GLY A 7 -3.94 15.38 2.64
CA GLY A 7 -3.17 16.61 2.43
C GLY A 7 -2.01 16.80 3.42
N THR A 8 -2.14 16.36 4.67
CA THR A 8 -1.20 16.68 5.76
C THR A 8 -0.36 15.49 6.24
N VAL A 9 -0.67 14.28 5.78
CA VAL A 9 -0.07 13.02 6.22
C VAL A 9 1.17 12.69 5.35
N GLY A 10 2.23 12.13 5.95
CA GLY A 10 3.47 11.74 5.25
C GLY A 10 3.32 10.49 4.36
N VAL A 11 4.35 10.16 3.58
CA VAL A 11 4.37 8.99 2.68
C VAL A 11 4.26 7.67 3.46
N ILE A 12 4.99 7.54 4.58
CA ILE A 12 5.02 6.30 5.39
C ILE A 12 3.61 5.94 5.91
N PRO A 13 2.87 6.83 6.60
CA PRO A 13 1.54 6.50 7.08
C PRO A 13 0.55 6.19 5.95
N VAL A 14 0.68 6.83 4.78
CA VAL A 14 -0.18 6.52 3.61
C VAL A 14 0.10 5.12 3.07
N ILE A 15 1.37 4.70 3.01
CA ILE A 15 1.74 3.32 2.66
C ILE A 15 1.09 2.34 3.65
N GLY A 16 1.19 2.60 4.95
CA GLY A 16 0.59 1.76 5.99
C GLY A 16 -0.92 1.60 5.80
N ALA A 17 -1.62 2.71 5.55
CA ALA A 17 -3.06 2.71 5.26
C ALA A 17 -3.39 1.92 3.98
N ALA A 18 -2.65 2.12 2.88
CA ALA A 18 -2.84 1.40 1.63
C ALA A 18 -2.69 -0.12 1.78
N ILE A 19 -1.70 -0.58 2.56
CA ILE A 19 -1.52 -2.01 2.88
C ILE A 19 -2.74 -2.54 3.65
N ALA A 20 -3.26 -1.78 4.62
CA ALA A 20 -4.45 -2.17 5.38
C ALA A 20 -5.70 -2.25 4.50
N THR A 21 -5.93 -1.26 3.63
CA THR A 21 -7.02 -1.27 2.65
C THR A 21 -6.94 -2.49 1.74
N TYR A 22 -5.75 -2.83 1.23
CA TYR A 22 -5.59 -4.02 0.40
C TYR A 22 -5.92 -5.32 1.15
N ARG A 23 -5.48 -5.47 2.41
CA ARG A 23 -5.82 -6.67 3.20
C ARG A 23 -7.33 -6.84 3.38
N GLN A 24 -8.06 -5.73 3.54
CA GLN A 24 -9.53 -5.74 3.59
C GLN A 24 -10.14 -6.09 2.23
N LEU A 25 -9.55 -5.64 1.13
CA LEU A 25 -9.97 -5.99 -0.22
C LEU A 25 -9.78 -7.48 -0.52
N ASP A 26 -8.59 -8.02 -0.22
CA ASP A 26 -8.25 -9.41 -0.48
C ASP A 26 -9.18 -10.38 0.26
N SER A 27 -9.46 -10.11 1.54
CA SER A 27 -10.38 -10.95 2.33
C SER A 27 -11.79 -11.00 1.73
N ARG A 28 -12.25 -9.89 1.15
CA ARG A 28 -13.57 -9.80 0.52
C ARG A 28 -13.58 -10.41 -0.88
N LEU A 29 -12.56 -10.15 -1.69
CA LEU A 29 -12.42 -10.76 -3.01
C LEU A 29 -12.40 -12.28 -2.92
N LYS A 30 -11.83 -12.86 -1.86
CA LYS A 30 -11.91 -14.30 -1.58
C LYS A 30 -13.35 -14.81 -1.42
N VAL A 31 -14.24 -14.04 -0.79
CA VAL A 31 -15.67 -14.37 -0.69
C VAL A 31 -16.31 -14.37 -2.09
N PHE A 32 -15.94 -13.41 -2.92
CA PHE A 32 -16.48 -13.20 -4.25
C PHE A 32 -15.98 -14.19 -5.32
N ASN A 33 -14.75 -14.69 -5.20
CA ASN A 33 -14.14 -15.60 -6.18
C ASN A 33 -14.92 -16.91 -6.36
N ASN A 34 -15.67 -17.36 -5.35
CA ASN A 34 -16.53 -18.54 -5.45
C ASN A 34 -17.79 -18.31 -6.31
N HIS A 35 -18.03 -17.08 -6.73
CA HIS A 35 -19.29 -16.68 -7.37
C HIS A 35 -19.13 -16.19 -8.81
N SER A 36 -17.94 -15.80 -9.29
CA SER A 36 -17.80 -15.34 -10.69
C SER A 36 -16.37 -15.45 -11.21
N GLU A 37 -16.22 -15.94 -12.45
CA GLU A 37 -14.93 -15.93 -13.16
C GLU A 37 -14.40 -14.51 -13.42
N ALA A 38 -15.30 -13.54 -13.64
CA ALA A 38 -14.89 -12.15 -13.84
C ALA A 38 -14.24 -11.57 -12.57
N LEU A 39 -14.74 -11.94 -11.40
CA LEU A 39 -14.17 -11.57 -10.10
C LEU A 39 -12.84 -12.24 -9.86
N ASP A 40 -12.72 -13.54 -10.19
CA ASP A 40 -11.46 -14.26 -10.06
C ASP A 40 -10.35 -13.62 -10.93
N ARG A 41 -10.66 -13.26 -12.19
CA ARG A 41 -9.71 -12.54 -13.06
C ARG A 41 -9.32 -11.20 -12.48
N MET A 42 -10.28 -10.45 -11.95
CA MET A 42 -10.04 -9.14 -11.35
C MET A 42 -9.22 -9.25 -10.05
N ALA A 43 -9.51 -10.23 -9.20
CA ALA A 43 -8.75 -10.51 -7.98
C ALA A 43 -7.30 -10.86 -8.30
N LYS A 44 -7.07 -11.73 -9.29
CA LYS A 44 -5.71 -12.05 -9.78
C LYS A 44 -5.00 -10.81 -10.32
N SER A 45 -5.71 -9.92 -11.01
CA SER A 45 -5.15 -8.69 -11.56
C SER A 45 -4.78 -7.69 -10.45
N LEU A 46 -5.65 -7.54 -9.44
CA LEU A 46 -5.40 -6.71 -8.27
C LEU A 46 -4.23 -7.24 -7.44
N ASP A 47 -4.11 -8.57 -7.28
CA ASP A 47 -3.01 -9.21 -6.55
C ASP A 47 -1.65 -8.98 -7.21
N ARG A 48 -1.60 -8.99 -8.56
CA ARG A 48 -0.40 -8.59 -9.32
C ARG A 48 -0.05 -7.13 -9.07
N ASN A 49 -1.03 -6.23 -9.16
CA ASN A 49 -0.82 -4.80 -8.90
C ASN A 49 -0.34 -4.58 -7.46
N TYR A 50 -0.89 -5.29 -6.48
CA TYR A 50 -0.46 -5.20 -5.10
C TYR A 50 0.93 -5.77 -4.87
N THR A 51 1.30 -6.87 -5.52
CA THR A 51 2.67 -7.38 -5.48
C THR A 51 3.67 -6.34 -6.00
N MET A 52 3.32 -5.64 -7.09
CA MET A 52 4.13 -4.54 -7.62
C MET A 52 4.22 -3.37 -6.63
N PHE A 53 3.10 -2.98 -6.03
CA PHE A 53 3.06 -2.01 -4.93
C PHE A 53 3.97 -2.44 -3.76
N GLN A 54 3.97 -3.71 -3.38
CA GLN A 54 4.79 -4.26 -2.32
C GLN A 54 6.29 -4.17 -2.56
N LEU A 55 6.70 -4.27 -3.81
CA LEU A 55 8.09 -4.12 -4.23
C LEU A 55 8.49 -2.64 -4.24
N GLU A 56 7.67 -1.77 -4.82
CA GLU A 56 7.99 -0.34 -4.92
C GLU A 56 7.98 0.33 -3.54
N PHE A 57 7.01 0.02 -2.67
CA PHE A 57 7.05 0.58 -1.32
C PHE A 57 8.23 0.03 -0.52
N TYR A 58 8.63 -1.22 -0.73
CA TYR A 58 9.81 -1.76 -0.07
C TYR A 58 11.03 -0.90 -0.39
N GLN A 59 11.23 -0.55 -1.67
CA GLN A 59 12.31 0.33 -2.08
C GLN A 59 12.18 1.74 -1.46
N LEU A 60 10.97 2.29 -1.41
CA LEU A 60 10.71 3.59 -0.78
C LEU A 60 11.03 3.61 0.72
N LEU A 61 10.66 2.55 1.45
CA LEU A 61 10.90 2.48 2.89
C LEU A 61 12.39 2.35 3.23
N ARG A 62 13.24 1.87 2.30
CA ARG A 62 14.70 1.79 2.52
C ARG A 62 15.36 3.17 2.68
N PHE A 63 14.70 4.25 2.27
CA PHE A 63 15.16 5.60 2.57
C PHE A 63 15.04 5.97 4.06
N ALA A 64 14.21 5.25 4.83
CA ALA A 64 13.96 5.53 6.24
C ALA A 64 14.34 4.39 7.19
N PHE A 65 14.27 3.14 6.72
CA PHE A 65 14.34 1.94 7.56
C PHE A 65 15.34 0.90 7.03
N SER A 66 15.83 0.05 7.94
CA SER A 66 16.60 -1.14 7.58
C SER A 66 15.69 -2.24 7.00
N ASP A 67 16.26 -3.16 6.22
CA ASP A 67 15.51 -4.29 5.65
C ASP A 67 14.81 -5.13 6.72
N ARG A 68 15.44 -5.34 7.89
CA ARG A 68 14.86 -6.07 9.02
C ARG A 68 13.63 -5.35 9.57
N THR A 69 13.71 -4.04 9.73
CA THR A 69 12.60 -3.21 10.19
C THR A 69 11.45 -3.25 9.19
N ILE A 70 11.73 -3.15 7.89
CA ILE A 70 10.70 -3.21 6.85
C ILE A 70 9.98 -4.56 6.84
N GLN A 71 10.71 -5.68 7.02
CA GLN A 71 10.08 -7.00 7.13
C GLN A 71 9.17 -7.11 8.36
N ARG A 72 9.60 -6.55 9.50
CA ARG A 72 8.75 -6.47 10.71
C ARG A 72 7.49 -5.65 10.44
N MET A 73 7.63 -4.47 9.82
CA MET A 73 6.51 -3.59 9.46
C MET A 73 5.53 -4.26 8.47
N LYS A 74 6.03 -5.11 7.56
CA LYS A 74 5.17 -5.93 6.68
C LYS A 74 4.37 -6.97 7.45
N ALA A 75 4.99 -7.62 8.44
CA ALA A 75 4.34 -8.65 9.25
C ALA A 75 3.32 -8.05 10.24
N ASP A 76 3.69 -6.96 10.91
CA ASP A 76 2.91 -6.32 11.97
C ASP A 76 2.58 -4.86 11.63
N GLN A 77 1.29 -4.58 11.40
CA GLN A 77 0.79 -3.22 11.19
C GLN A 77 0.61 -2.42 12.49
N GLY A 78 0.66 -3.08 13.65
CA GLY A 78 0.56 -2.45 14.96
C GLY A 78 1.89 -1.95 15.52
N CYS A 79 3.00 -2.20 14.81
CA CYS A 79 4.34 -1.88 15.28
C CYS A 79 4.56 -0.36 15.42
N LYS A 80 5.52 0.02 16.26
CA LYS A 80 5.76 1.44 16.61
C LYS A 80 6.18 2.27 15.41
N GLU A 81 6.88 1.68 14.45
CA GLU A 81 7.41 2.36 13.27
C GLU A 81 6.29 2.90 12.35
N TRP A 82 5.09 2.30 12.37
CA TRP A 82 3.92 2.85 11.70
C TRP A 82 3.27 4.00 12.48
N LYS A 83 3.39 4.00 13.82
CA LYS A 83 2.75 4.98 14.72
C LYS A 83 3.61 6.21 14.98
N GLU A 84 4.92 6.05 15.05
CA GLU A 84 5.92 7.09 15.30
C GLU A 84 6.58 7.56 13.98
N CYS A 85 5.76 7.71 12.93
CA CYS A 85 6.24 7.89 11.57
C CYS A 85 6.92 9.24 11.29
N GLU A 86 6.73 10.27 12.13
CA GLU A 86 7.23 11.62 11.88
C GLU A 86 8.76 11.70 11.74
N VAL A 87 9.49 11.00 12.63
CA VAL A 87 10.97 10.97 12.62
C VAL A 87 11.49 10.30 11.34
N TYR A 88 10.85 9.20 10.95
CA TYR A 88 11.19 8.43 9.75
C TYR A 88 10.81 9.15 8.47
N GLU A 89 9.73 9.93 8.50
CA GLU A 89 9.28 10.74 7.38
C GLU A 89 10.30 11.84 7.05
N ALA A 90 10.90 12.45 8.07
CA ALA A 90 11.98 13.42 7.88
C ALA A 90 13.24 12.77 7.27
N ARG A 91 13.54 11.51 7.63
CA ARG A 91 14.63 10.73 7.02
C ARG A 91 14.32 10.41 5.55
N MET A 92 13.10 9.96 5.27
CA MET A 92 12.63 9.70 3.91
C MET A 92 12.67 10.93 3.01
N ARG A 93 12.22 12.08 3.54
CA ARG A 93 12.27 13.38 2.83
C ARG A 93 13.69 13.80 2.50
N ARG A 94 14.66 13.59 3.41
CA ARG A 94 16.08 13.83 3.13
C ARG A 94 16.64 12.88 2.07
N GLY A 95 16.26 11.60 2.11
CA GLY A 95 16.70 10.60 1.15
C GLY A 95 16.18 10.84 -0.27
N LEU A 96 14.90 11.18 -0.39
CA LEU A 96 14.24 11.44 -1.67
C LEU A 96 14.52 12.86 -2.21
N GLY A 97 14.84 13.82 -1.34
CA GLY A 97 15.15 15.20 -1.72
C GLY A 97 14.01 15.83 -2.53
N GLY A 98 14.36 16.43 -3.67
CA GLY A 98 13.40 17.09 -4.57
C GLY A 98 12.30 16.17 -5.12
N SER A 99 12.53 14.86 -5.17
CA SER A 99 11.55 13.88 -5.66
C SER A 99 10.50 13.51 -4.63
N TYR A 100 10.66 13.89 -3.36
CA TYR A 100 9.75 13.54 -2.28
C TYR A 100 8.30 13.95 -2.58
N LYS A 101 8.09 15.17 -3.09
CA LYS A 101 6.74 15.69 -3.39
C LYS A 101 6.05 14.84 -4.47
N SER A 102 6.78 14.50 -5.54
CA SER A 102 6.26 13.66 -6.61
C SER A 102 5.96 12.24 -6.15
N CYS A 103 6.85 11.64 -5.34
CA CYS A 103 6.58 10.33 -4.71
C CYS A 103 5.33 10.39 -3.83
N LYS A 104 5.18 11.43 -3.02
CA LYS A 104 4.02 11.60 -2.15
C LYS A 104 2.72 11.61 -2.94
N ILE A 105 2.65 12.44 -4.00
CA ILE A 105 1.46 12.53 -4.85
C ILE A 105 1.10 11.15 -5.42
N LEU A 106 2.08 10.41 -5.97
CA LEU A 106 1.82 9.09 -6.54
C LEU A 106 1.33 8.08 -5.48
N VAL A 107 1.92 8.10 -4.28
CA VAL A 107 1.50 7.22 -3.18
C VAL A 107 0.10 7.58 -2.68
N ASP A 108 -0.22 8.87 -2.57
CA ASP A 108 -1.57 9.36 -2.23
C ASP A 108 -2.60 8.92 -3.28
N ASP A 109 -2.26 9.04 -4.58
CA ASP A 109 -3.12 8.61 -5.68
C ASP A 109 -3.34 7.09 -5.70
N ILE A 110 -2.30 6.30 -5.41
CA ILE A 110 -2.40 4.83 -5.26
C ILE A 110 -3.32 4.47 -4.11
N ALA A 111 -3.15 5.09 -2.94
CA ALA A 111 -4.01 4.86 -1.79
C ALA A 111 -5.47 5.23 -2.08
N SER A 112 -5.69 6.35 -2.77
CA SER A 112 -7.01 6.79 -3.23
C SER A 112 -7.66 5.79 -4.20
N ALA A 113 -6.89 5.25 -5.14
CA ALA A 113 -7.38 4.21 -6.06
C ALA A 113 -7.78 2.92 -5.31
N LEU A 114 -6.98 2.48 -4.33
CA LEU A 114 -7.31 1.33 -3.49
C LEU A 114 -8.58 1.58 -2.65
N ASN A 115 -8.73 2.76 -2.05
CA ASN A 115 -9.94 3.12 -1.30
C ASN A 115 -11.17 3.15 -2.21
N SER A 116 -11.05 3.75 -3.41
CA SER A 116 -12.12 3.76 -4.41
C SER A 116 -12.53 2.34 -4.82
N PHE A 117 -11.56 1.43 -4.92
CA PHE A 117 -11.83 0.02 -5.19
C PHE A 117 -12.60 -0.61 -4.02
N ALA A 118 -12.19 -0.36 -2.79
CA ALA A 118 -12.83 -0.87 -1.57
C ALA A 118 -14.26 -0.35 -1.39
N GLU A 119 -14.50 0.92 -1.67
CA GLU A 119 -15.84 1.52 -1.64
C GLU A 119 -16.76 0.90 -2.68
N LYS A 120 -16.32 0.76 -3.93
CA LYS A 120 -17.14 0.11 -4.97
C LYS A 120 -17.39 -1.36 -4.70
N LEU A 121 -16.46 -2.04 -4.04
CA LEU A 121 -16.66 -3.44 -3.67
C LEU A 121 -17.58 -3.58 -2.45
N ASN A 122 -17.55 -2.61 -1.51
CA ASN A 122 -18.48 -2.53 -0.39
C ASN A 122 -19.94 -2.42 -0.83
N THR A 123 -20.23 -1.60 -1.84
CA THR A 123 -21.61 -1.44 -2.34
C THR A 123 -22.20 -2.73 -2.91
N CYS A 124 -21.36 -3.71 -3.30
CA CYS A 124 -21.82 -5.04 -3.67
C CYS A 124 -22.32 -5.85 -2.46
N VAL A 125 -21.64 -5.74 -1.31
CA VAL A 125 -21.87 -6.55 -0.10
C VAL A 125 -23.02 -5.99 0.75
N THR A 126 -23.10 -4.67 0.92
CA THR A 126 -23.98 -4.03 1.92
C THR A 126 -25.48 -4.08 1.62
N GLY A 127 -25.92 -4.76 0.56
CA GLY A 127 -27.35 -4.95 0.31
C GLY A 127 -27.94 -6.21 0.94
N GLU A 128 -27.20 -6.92 1.79
CA GLU A 128 -27.59 -8.26 2.30
C GLU A 128 -27.42 -8.45 3.82
N GLU A 129 -27.02 -7.43 4.60
CA GLU A 129 -26.84 -7.58 6.05
C GLU A 129 -28.10 -7.28 6.90
N GLU A 130 -29.24 -6.92 6.29
CA GLU A 130 -30.52 -6.79 7.02
C GLU A 130 -31.26 -8.15 7.11
N ASP A 131 -31.07 -8.84 8.25
CA ASP A 131 -32.06 -9.69 8.94
C ASP A 131 -32.85 -10.73 8.12
N GLN A 132 -32.20 -11.67 7.42
CA GLN A 132 -32.92 -12.82 6.86
C GLN A 132 -32.33 -14.18 7.23
N GLN A 133 -33.10 -14.88 8.05
CA GLN A 133 -32.97 -16.29 8.42
C GLN A 133 -32.75 -17.17 7.17
N PRO A 134 -31.80 -18.13 7.21
CA PRO A 134 -31.33 -18.81 6.00
C PRO A 134 -32.36 -19.83 5.49
N ASN A 135 -33.20 -19.41 4.54
CA ASN A 135 -33.94 -20.32 3.68
C ASN A 135 -33.10 -20.64 2.43
N LYS A 136 -32.98 -21.93 2.03
CA LYS A 136 -32.17 -22.38 0.88
C LYS A 136 -32.48 -21.67 -0.45
N GLY A 137 -33.70 -21.19 -0.64
CA GLY A 137 -34.09 -20.38 -1.81
C GLY A 137 -33.52 -18.96 -1.78
N SER A 138 -33.31 -18.38 -0.59
CA SER A 138 -32.70 -17.07 -0.39
C SER A 138 -31.24 -17.08 -0.83
N GLU A 139 -30.46 -18.09 -0.40
CA GLU A 139 -29.02 -18.17 -0.71
C GLU A 139 -28.71 -18.21 -2.21
N THR A 140 -29.57 -18.85 -3.01
CA THR A 140 -29.40 -18.92 -4.47
C THR A 140 -29.71 -17.58 -5.14
N MET A 141 -30.74 -16.87 -4.63
CA MET A 141 -31.14 -15.54 -5.11
C MET A 141 -30.09 -14.49 -4.73
N THR A 142 -29.59 -14.51 -3.49
CA THR A 142 -28.45 -13.74 -2.98
C THR A 142 -27.23 -13.89 -3.90
N LYS A 143 -26.81 -15.13 -4.19
CA LYS A 143 -25.69 -15.39 -5.12
C LYS A 143 -25.93 -14.85 -6.53
N PHE A 144 -27.16 -14.92 -7.03
CA PHE A 144 -27.51 -14.37 -8.34
C PHE A 144 -27.48 -12.83 -8.35
N LEU A 145 -28.03 -12.18 -7.33
CA LEU A 145 -28.02 -10.72 -7.17
C LEU A 145 -26.58 -10.19 -7.02
N LEU A 146 -25.75 -10.86 -6.22
CA LEU A 146 -24.31 -10.57 -6.11
C LEU A 146 -23.63 -10.67 -7.48
N ARG A 147 -23.88 -11.74 -8.25
CA ARG A 147 -23.34 -11.90 -9.62
C ARG A 147 -23.78 -10.76 -10.56
N CYS A 148 -25.05 -10.38 -10.53
CA CYS A 148 -25.58 -9.29 -11.36
C CYS A 148 -24.97 -7.94 -10.98
N ARG A 149 -24.93 -7.60 -9.68
CA ARG A 149 -24.32 -6.36 -9.19
C ARG A 149 -22.85 -6.24 -9.56
N VAL A 150 -22.12 -7.34 -9.36
CA VAL A 150 -20.72 -7.43 -9.76
C VAL A 150 -20.57 -7.23 -11.26
N THR A 151 -21.38 -7.87 -12.08
CA THR A 151 -21.27 -7.75 -13.55
C THR A 151 -21.52 -6.31 -13.99
N LEU A 152 -22.46 -5.60 -13.35
CA LEU A 152 -22.71 -4.18 -13.61
C LEU A 152 -21.54 -3.28 -13.17
N LEU A 153 -20.84 -3.64 -12.08
CA LEU A 153 -19.73 -2.86 -11.54
C LEU A 153 -18.36 -3.26 -12.11
N ALA A 154 -18.25 -4.41 -12.77
CA ALA A 154 -17.03 -4.93 -13.38
C ALA A 154 -16.28 -3.91 -14.24
N PRO A 155 -16.91 -3.17 -15.18
CA PRO A 155 -16.18 -2.16 -15.97
C PRO A 155 -15.61 -1.03 -15.11
N ALA A 156 -16.34 -0.65 -14.06
CA ALA A 156 -15.96 0.42 -13.15
C ALA A 156 -14.81 0.00 -12.22
N LEU A 157 -14.74 -1.28 -11.85
CA LEU A 157 -13.65 -1.85 -11.07
C LEU A 157 -12.40 -2.09 -11.93
N GLU A 158 -12.58 -2.57 -13.16
CA GLU A 158 -11.47 -2.75 -14.12
C GLU A 158 -10.80 -1.40 -14.44
N SER A 159 -11.58 -0.33 -14.60
CA SER A 159 -11.05 1.04 -14.79
C SER A 159 -10.24 1.54 -13.59
N ILE A 160 -10.65 1.22 -12.35
CA ILE A 160 -9.83 1.55 -11.17
C ILE A 160 -8.54 0.73 -11.18
N ASN A 161 -8.63 -0.56 -11.51
CA ASN A 161 -7.50 -1.46 -11.52
C ASN A 161 -6.47 -1.13 -12.61
N SER A 162 -6.92 -0.65 -13.77
CA SER A 162 -6.03 -0.12 -14.82
C SER A 162 -5.33 1.14 -14.36
N ARG A 163 -6.06 2.09 -13.74
CA ARG A 163 -5.48 3.30 -13.16
C ARG A 163 -4.46 2.99 -12.06
N LEU A 164 -4.74 2.01 -11.21
CA LEU A 164 -3.79 1.56 -10.18
C LEU A 164 -2.49 1.06 -10.83
N ARG A 165 -2.58 0.29 -11.93
CA ARG A 165 -1.41 -0.19 -12.66
C ARG A 165 -0.59 0.95 -13.25
N GLU A 166 -1.25 1.94 -13.87
CA GLU A 166 -0.59 3.12 -14.43
C GLU A 166 0.18 3.90 -13.35
N LEU A 167 -0.47 4.16 -12.21
CA LEU A 167 0.18 4.85 -11.09
C LEU A 167 1.40 4.09 -10.54
N LEU A 168 1.35 2.75 -10.51
CA LEU A 168 2.48 1.92 -10.11
C LEU A 168 3.62 1.94 -11.12
N GLN A 169 3.31 2.00 -12.42
CA GLN A 169 4.31 2.17 -13.48
C GLN A 169 4.96 3.55 -13.41
N ASP A 170 4.20 4.59 -13.10
CA ASP A 170 4.72 5.95 -12.90
C ASP A 170 5.66 6.01 -11.69
N LEU A 171 5.30 5.34 -10.59
CA LEU A 171 6.15 5.25 -9.39
C LEU A 171 7.46 4.51 -9.68
N THR A 172 7.39 3.40 -10.41
CA THR A 172 8.56 2.63 -10.85
C THR A 172 9.47 3.49 -11.73
N SER A 173 8.88 4.18 -12.72
CA SER A 173 9.60 5.06 -13.63
C SER A 173 10.27 6.23 -12.90
N LEU A 174 9.61 6.79 -11.88
CA LEU A 174 10.18 7.83 -11.04
C LEU A 174 11.41 7.30 -10.28
N ARG A 175 11.31 6.12 -9.66
CA ARG A 175 12.44 5.48 -8.97
C ARG A 175 13.63 5.25 -9.92
N GLU A 176 13.39 4.69 -11.10
CA GLU A 176 14.44 4.42 -12.08
C GLU A 176 15.16 5.72 -12.50
N LYS A 177 14.42 6.80 -12.73
CA LYS A 177 14.98 8.13 -13.01
C LYS A 177 15.83 8.63 -11.84
N MET A 178 15.38 8.44 -10.59
CA MET A 178 16.15 8.80 -9.41
C MET A 178 17.45 8.01 -9.28
N GLU A 179 17.41 6.71 -9.56
CA GLU A 179 18.60 5.84 -9.55
C GLU A 179 19.58 6.21 -10.67
N ALA A 180 19.08 6.51 -11.87
CA ALA A 180 19.90 6.97 -13.00
C ALA A 180 20.63 8.28 -12.67
N LEU A 181 19.92 9.26 -12.09
CA LEU A 181 20.53 10.53 -11.65
C LEU A 181 21.58 10.31 -10.56
N SER A 182 21.35 9.36 -9.63
CA SER A 182 22.32 9.03 -8.59
C SER A 182 23.60 8.36 -9.12
N ARG A 183 23.49 7.59 -10.21
CA ARG A 183 24.63 6.96 -10.89
C ARG A 183 25.39 7.94 -11.76
N ALA A 184 24.71 8.89 -12.39
CA ALA A 184 25.31 9.91 -13.27
C ALA A 184 26.13 10.96 -12.49
N HIS A 185 25.84 11.19 -11.21
CA HIS A 185 26.58 12.11 -10.34
C HIS A 185 27.23 11.41 -9.14
N PRO A 186 28.41 10.77 -9.31
CA PRO A 186 29.08 10.01 -8.24
C PRO A 186 29.55 10.87 -7.05
N SER A 187 29.68 12.19 -7.21
CA SER A 187 30.03 13.14 -6.14
C SER A 187 28.95 13.28 -5.06
N GLY A 188 27.68 12.90 -5.35
CA GLY A 188 26.60 12.86 -4.35
C GLY A 188 26.33 11.47 -3.75
N GLY A 189 26.81 10.40 -4.41
CA GLY A 189 26.61 9.01 -3.96
C GLY A 189 27.43 8.64 -2.72
N ALA A 190 28.64 9.18 -2.61
CA ALA A 190 29.48 8.98 -1.42
C ALA A 190 28.82 9.55 -0.15
N LEU A 191 28.13 10.68 -0.24
CA LEU A 191 27.40 11.27 0.89
C LEU A 191 26.16 10.46 1.28
N ARG A 192 25.50 9.77 0.33
CA ARG A 192 24.36 8.88 0.63
C ARG A 192 24.79 7.57 1.29
N LEU A 193 25.88 6.96 0.84
CA LEU A 193 26.45 5.78 1.49
C LEU A 193 27.04 6.10 2.87
N LEU A 194 27.68 7.26 3.02
CA LEU A 194 28.15 7.73 4.33
C LEU A 194 26.99 8.06 5.27
N SER A 195 25.91 8.66 4.78
CA SER A 195 24.67 8.86 5.55
C SER A 195 24.07 7.53 6.02
N TRP A 196 24.04 6.51 5.15
CA TRP A 196 23.54 5.18 5.49
C TRP A 196 24.44 4.45 6.50
N VAL A 197 25.76 4.47 6.31
CA VAL A 197 26.74 3.90 7.25
C VAL A 197 26.68 4.60 8.61
N VAL A 198 26.49 5.93 8.62
CA VAL A 198 26.34 6.70 9.87
C VAL A 198 25.00 6.38 10.56
N ALA A 199 23.91 6.23 9.79
CA ALA A 199 22.62 5.81 10.35
C ALA A 199 22.65 4.39 10.93
N GLU A 200 23.30 3.44 10.25
CA GLU A 200 23.42 2.06 10.73
C GLU A 200 24.32 1.95 11.98
N ARG A 201 25.34 2.82 12.11
CA ARG A 201 26.17 2.91 13.32
C ARG A 201 25.42 3.52 14.51
N PHE A 202 24.49 4.43 14.25
CA PHE A 202 23.64 5.02 15.29
C PHE A 202 22.60 4.03 15.81
N ASP A 203 21.93 3.28 14.93
CA ASP A 203 20.93 2.27 15.35
C ASP A 203 21.59 1.16 16.21
N ARG A 204 22.79 0.68 15.84
CA ARG A 204 23.55 -0.29 16.67
C ARG A 204 24.06 0.28 18.00
N SER A 205 24.23 1.60 18.11
CA SER A 205 24.66 2.23 19.36
C SER A 205 23.49 2.43 20.31
N ALA A 206 22.30 2.74 19.79
CA ALA A 206 21.07 2.82 20.56
C ALA A 206 20.66 1.46 21.16
N GLU A 207 20.76 0.37 20.38
CA GLU A 207 20.47 -0.98 20.87
C GLU A 207 21.47 -1.47 21.94
N LYS A 208 22.75 -1.05 21.83
CA LYS A 208 23.75 -1.37 22.86
C LYS A 208 23.49 -0.63 24.17
N SER A 209 23.03 0.62 24.13
CA SER A 209 22.69 1.37 25.35
C SER A 209 21.48 0.80 26.09
N GLU A 210 20.47 0.28 25.38
CA GLU A 210 19.31 -0.36 26.01
C GLU A 210 19.64 -1.75 26.59
N SER A 211 20.55 -2.51 25.98
CA SER A 211 20.96 -3.83 26.48
C SER A 211 21.87 -3.80 27.72
N THR A 212 22.50 -2.66 28.04
CA THR A 212 23.30 -2.48 29.27
C THR A 212 22.52 -1.86 30.43
N ALA A 213 21.25 -1.50 30.22
CA ALA A 213 20.38 -0.91 31.24
C ALA A 213 19.29 -1.88 31.78
N ALA A 214 19.37 -3.16 31.41
CA ALA A 214 18.54 -4.26 31.93
C ALA A 214 19.42 -5.27 32.66
#